data_AF-A0A1W5D6E8-F1
#
_entry.id   AF-A0A1W5D6E8-F1
#
_cell.length_a   1.000
_cell.length_b   1.000
_cell.length_c   1.000
_cell.angle_alpha   90.00
_cell.angle_beta   90.00
_cell.angle_gamma   90.00
#
_symmetry.space_group_name_H-M   'P 1'
#
loop_
_entity.id
_entity.type
_entity.pdbx_description
1 polymer ?
#
loop_
_entity_poly.entity_id
_entity_poly.type
_entity_poly.pdbx_seq_one_letter_code
_entity_poly.pdbx_strand_id
1 'polypeptide(L)'
;MNTVDALSLCGGPVANFLDTGGKATAATVAASFRLFLSDPRVLAVFVNIFGGLTRCDMIAEGVAVAYRELGVRVPVVGAQET
;
A
#
# COMPACT_ATOMS: atom_id res chain seq x y z
N MET A 1 9.20 -3.03 -9.14
CA MET A 1 10.37 -3.03 -8.22
C MET A 1 11.01 -1.63 -8.07
N ASN A 2 10.83 -0.71 -9.03
CA ASN A 2 11.34 0.67 -8.98
C ASN A 2 10.99 1.47 -7.69
N THR A 3 9.83 1.24 -7.08
CA THR A 3 9.37 2.01 -5.92
C THR A 3 10.24 1.81 -4.66
N VAL A 4 10.72 0.58 -4.41
CA VAL A 4 11.58 0.29 -3.25
C VAL A 4 12.95 0.92 -3.42
N ASP A 5 13.48 0.86 -4.65
CA ASP A 5 14.76 1.47 -5.00
C ASP A 5 14.67 3.01 -4.87
N ALA A 6 13.60 3.62 -5.36
CA ALA A 6 13.35 5.05 -5.24
C ALA A 6 13.30 5.52 -3.77
N LEU A 7 12.58 4.79 -2.90
CA LEU A 7 12.52 5.10 -1.47
C LEU A 7 13.90 4.95 -0.79
N SER A 8 14.65 3.91 -1.16
CA SER A 8 15.98 3.64 -0.61
C SER A 8 17.00 4.70 -1.04
N LEU A 9 16.93 5.19 -2.29
CA LEU A 9 17.78 6.27 -2.79
C LEU A 9 17.56 7.60 -2.04
N CYS A 10 16.34 7.84 -1.55
CA CYS A 10 16.03 8.97 -0.69
C CYS A 10 16.45 8.77 0.78
N GLY A 11 17.13 7.67 1.12
CA GLY A 11 17.59 7.35 2.47
C GLY A 11 16.49 6.83 3.40
N GLY A 12 15.32 6.50 2.87
CA GLY A 12 14.22 5.92 3.64
C GLY A 12 14.38 4.41 3.80
N PRO A 13 14.57 3.86 5.02
CA PRO A 13 14.60 2.42 5.21
C PRO A 13 13.22 1.82 4.94
N VAL A 14 13.17 0.81 4.05
CA VAL A 14 11.93 0.11 3.71
C VAL A 14 11.72 -1.04 4.71
N ALA A 15 10.65 -0.97 5.49
CA ALA A 15 10.34 -2.00 6.50
C ALA A 15 9.93 -3.34 5.86
N ASN A 16 9.11 -3.26 4.81
CA ASN A 16 8.56 -4.38 4.06
C ASN A 16 8.08 -3.93 2.68
N PHE A 17 7.79 -4.89 1.81
CA PHE A 17 7.23 -4.67 0.47
C PHE A 17 6.23 -5.77 0.14
N LEU A 18 5.12 -5.41 -0.50
CA LEU A 18 4.13 -6.36 -1.02
C LEU A 18 3.56 -5.81 -2.32
N ASP A 19 3.47 -6.70 -3.31
CA ASP A 19 2.80 -6.46 -4.58
C ASP A 19 1.55 -7.35 -4.65
N THR A 20 0.39 -6.74 -4.88
CA THR A 20 -0.90 -7.45 -4.95
C THR A 20 -1.15 -8.10 -6.32
N GLY A 21 -0.31 -7.83 -7.32
CA GLY A 21 -0.46 -8.30 -8.69
C GLY A 21 -1.71 -7.75 -9.41
N GLY A 22 -1.92 -8.18 -10.65
CA GLY A 22 -2.98 -7.65 -11.53
C GLY A 22 -4.42 -8.10 -11.21
N LYS A 23 -4.65 -8.79 -10.09
CA LYS A 23 -5.97 -9.28 -9.66
C LYS A 23 -6.32 -8.85 -8.23
N ALA A 24 -5.75 -7.74 -7.79
CA ALA A 24 -6.05 -7.20 -6.47
C ALA A 24 -7.55 -6.88 -6.35
N THR A 25 -8.11 -7.19 -5.19
CA THR A 25 -9.48 -6.85 -4.78
C THR A 25 -9.44 -5.97 -3.53
N ALA A 26 -10.53 -5.30 -3.19
CA ALA A 26 -10.62 -4.54 -1.94
C ALA A 26 -10.28 -5.41 -0.70
N ALA A 27 -10.71 -6.69 -0.70
CA ALA A 27 -10.40 -7.64 0.37
C ALA A 27 -8.90 -7.97 0.47
N THR A 28 -8.23 -8.17 -0.67
CA THR A 28 -6.78 -8.42 -0.65
C THR A 28 -6.01 -7.19 -0.22
N VAL A 29 -6.43 -5.99 -0.62
CA VAL A 29 -5.82 -4.72 -0.16
C VAL A 29 -5.98 -4.59 1.36
N ALA A 30 -7.17 -4.81 1.91
CA ALA A 30 -7.38 -4.76 3.35
C ALA A 30 -6.53 -5.80 4.10
N ALA A 31 -6.38 -7.02 3.57
CA ALA A 31 -5.50 -8.04 4.13
C ALA A 31 -4.02 -7.61 4.13
N SER A 32 -3.55 -6.97 3.04
CA SER A 32 -2.20 -6.40 2.99
C SER A 32 -1.98 -5.35 4.07
N PHE A 33 -2.95 -4.48 4.33
CA PHE A 33 -2.87 -3.52 5.44
C PHE A 33 -2.78 -4.20 6.81
N ARG A 34 -3.51 -5.29 7.05
CA ARG A 34 -3.37 -6.06 8.30
C ARG A 34 -1.93 -6.58 8.48
N LEU A 35 -1.33 -7.08 7.41
CA LEU A 35 0.05 -7.57 7.44
C LEU A 35 1.04 -6.46 7.75
N PHE A 36 0.96 -5.34 7.02
CA PHE A 36 1.85 -4.21 7.23
C PHE A 36 1.73 -3.61 8.63
N LEU A 37 0.51 -3.39 9.12
CA LEU A 37 0.28 -2.79 10.42
C LEU A 37 0.63 -3.71 11.59
N SER A 38 0.84 -5.02 11.34
CA SER A 38 1.35 -5.94 12.36
C SER A 38 2.86 -5.77 12.61
N ASP A 39 3.59 -5.14 11.69
CA ASP A 39 5.02 -4.87 11.82
C ASP A 39 5.23 -3.50 12.51
N PRO A 40 5.77 -3.46 13.74
CA PRO A 40 5.93 -2.21 14.50
C PRO A 40 6.97 -1.26 13.87
N ARG A 41 7.75 -1.69 12.88
CA ARG A 41 8.69 -0.85 12.14
C ARG A 41 8.02 0.01 11.08
N VAL A 42 6.74 -0.23 10.77
CA VAL A 42 5.99 0.53 9.76
C VAL A 42 5.58 1.89 10.33
N LEU A 43 6.21 2.94 9.80
CA LEU A 43 5.94 4.34 10.17
C LEU A 43 5.01 5.06 9.19
N ALA A 44 4.94 4.57 7.95
CA ALA A 44 4.07 5.06 6.89
C ALA A 44 3.86 3.96 5.86
N VAL A 45 2.76 4.03 5.10
CA VAL A 45 2.48 3.12 3.98
C VAL A 45 2.45 3.92 2.69
N PHE A 46 3.30 3.55 1.74
CA PHE A 46 3.29 4.11 0.39
C PHE A 46 2.61 3.13 -0.56
N VAL A 47 1.48 3.54 -1.14
CA VAL A 47 0.69 2.75 -2.08
C VAL A 47 0.95 3.28 -3.49
N ASN A 48 1.72 2.52 -4.26
CA ASN A 48 1.94 2.85 -5.67
C ASN A 48 0.99 2.05 -6.55
N ILE A 49 0.28 2.73 -7.46
CA ILE A 49 -0.71 2.11 -8.34
C ILE A 49 -0.25 2.28 -9.79
N PHE A 50 0.13 1.18 -10.42
CA PHE A 50 0.38 1.13 -11.86
C PHE A 50 -0.95 0.93 -12.60
N GLY A 51 -1.31 1.90 -13.43
CA GLY A 51 -2.52 1.81 -14.26
C GLY A 51 -2.52 0.61 -15.22
N GLY A 52 -3.70 0.26 -15.74
CA GLY A 52 -3.86 -0.67 -16.87
C GLY A 52 -4.33 -2.09 -16.54
N LEU A 53 -4.18 -2.56 -15.30
CA LEU A 53 -4.69 -3.88 -14.86
C LEU A 53 -5.72 -3.78 -13.75
N THR A 54 -5.38 -3.06 -12.68
CA THR A 54 -6.24 -2.91 -11.52
C THR A 54 -6.87 -1.52 -11.51
N ARG A 55 -8.17 -1.43 -11.26
CA ARG A 55 -8.85 -0.13 -11.17
C ARG A 55 -8.45 0.58 -9.88
N CYS A 56 -8.12 1.87 -10.00
CA CYS A 56 -7.67 2.69 -8.88
C CYS A 56 -8.75 2.88 -7.81
N ASP A 57 -10.03 2.93 -8.21
CA ASP A 57 -11.15 3.07 -7.27
C ASP A 57 -11.29 1.89 -6.32
N MET A 58 -11.08 0.66 -6.82
CA MET A 58 -11.07 -0.55 -6.01
C MET A 58 -9.93 -0.55 -4.97
N ILE A 59 -8.75 -0.04 -5.34
CA ILE A 59 -7.64 0.13 -4.39
C ILE A 59 -8.01 1.17 -3.33
N ALA A 60 -8.54 2.32 -3.74
CA ALA A 60 -8.97 3.38 -2.82
C ALA A 60 -10.05 2.89 -1.84
N GLU A 61 -11.01 2.10 -2.31
CA GLU A 61 -12.03 1.47 -1.47
C GLU A 61 -11.40 0.50 -0.45
N GLY A 62 -10.46 -0.34 -0.90
CA GLY A 62 -9.73 -1.25 0.00
C GLY A 62 -8.96 -0.51 1.10
N VAL A 63 -8.33 0.63 0.76
CA VAL A 63 -7.67 1.51 1.74
C VAL A 63 -8.68 2.11 2.70
N ALA A 64 -9.82 2.63 2.22
CA ALA A 64 -10.85 3.20 3.07
C ALA A 64 -11.44 2.15 4.05
N VAL A 65 -11.67 0.92 3.59
CA VAL A 65 -12.10 -0.20 4.44
C VAL A 65 -11.04 -0.50 5.51
N ALA A 66 -9.76 -0.55 5.14
CA ALA A 66 -8.67 -0.75 6.10
C ALA A 66 -8.65 0.34 7.19
N TYR A 67 -8.85 1.62 6.84
CA TYR A 67 -8.95 2.71 7.81
C TYR A 67 -10.10 2.52 8.81
N ARG A 68 -11.28 2.11 8.34
CA ARG A 68 -12.45 1.91 9.21
C ARG A 68 -12.32 0.68 10.10
N GLU A 69 -11.79 -0.42 9.57
CA GLU A 69 -11.79 -1.72 10.27
C GLU A 69 -10.55 -1.96 11.12
N LEU A 70 -9.40 -1.42 10.71
CA LEU A 70 -8.11 -1.72 11.34
C LEU A 70 -7.59 -0.57 12.21
N GLY A 71 -8.23 0.60 12.13
CA GLY A 71 -7.82 1.78 12.88
C GLY A 71 -6.41 2.24 12.49
N VAL A 72 -6.12 2.33 11.19
CA VAL A 72 -4.82 2.78 10.66
C VAL A 72 -4.46 4.15 11.25
N ARG A 73 -3.32 4.22 11.96
CA ARG A 73 -2.83 5.46 12.61
C ARG A 73 -1.62 6.09 11.93
N VAL A 74 -0.99 5.34 11.04
CA VAL A 74 0.17 5.81 10.27
C VAL A 74 -0.28 6.54 9.01
N PRO A 75 0.51 7.49 8.49
CA PRO A 75 0.22 8.13 7.22
C PRO A 75 0.19 7.10 6.08
N VAL A 76 -0.82 7.21 5.20
CA VAL A 76 -0.91 6.44 3.97
C VAL A 76 -0.87 7.42 2.80
N VAL A 77 0.10 7.24 1.91
CA VAL A 77 0.32 8.11 0.75
C VAL A 77 0.11 7.28 -0.51
N GLY A 78 -0.83 7.72 -1.36
CA GLY A 78 -1.11 7.09 -2.64
C GLY A 78 -0.48 7.88 -3.79
N ALA A 79 0.17 7.18 -4.72
CA ALA A 79 0.60 7.71 -6.00
C ALA A 79 0.04 6.84 -7.13
N GLN A 80 -0.49 7.48 -8.17
CA GLN A 80 -0.94 6.80 -9.39
C GLN A 80 0.06 7.12 -10.50
N GLU A 81 0.65 6.07 -11.07
CA GLU A 81 1.46 6.16 -12.28
C GLU A 81 0.60 5.77 -13.49
N THR A 82 0.41 6.73 -14.41
CA THR A 82 -0.27 6.53 -15.70
C THR A 82 0.70 6.15 -16.80
#